data_AF-A0A7W0YY40-F1
#
_entry.id   AF-A0A7W0YY40-F1
#
_cell.length_a   1.000
_cell.length_b   1.000
_cell.length_c   1.000
_cell.angle_alpha   90.00
_cell.angle_beta   90.00
_cell.angle_gamma   90.00
#
_symmetry.space_group_name_H-M   'P 1'
#
loop_
_entity.id
_entity.type
_entity.pdbx_description
1 polymer ?
#
loop_
_entity_poly.entity_id
_entity_poly.type
_entity_poly.pdbx_seq_one_letter_code
_entity_poly.pdbx_strand_id
1 'polypeptide(L)' 'MESQLDHLLTEAEQIQDRTVDFRRRIHRRPELGLQLPETQAAILSELDDLDLDIRTG' A
#
# COMPACT_ATOMS: atom_id res chain seq x y z
N MET A 1 1.34 22.60 -21.56
CA MET A 1 2.32 22.15 -20.55
C MET A 1 1.52 21.30 -19.60
N GLU A 2 1.78 20.00 -19.58
CA GLU A 2 1.12 19.07 -18.67
C GLU A 2 1.50 19.42 -17.23
N SER A 3 0.54 19.43 -16.31
CA SER A 3 0.81 19.79 -14.93
C SER A 3 1.46 18.61 -14.21
N GLN A 4 2.28 18.89 -13.20
CA GLN A 4 2.84 17.86 -12.32
C GLN A 4 1.74 16.98 -11.69
N LEU A 5 0.53 17.53 -11.49
CA LEU A 5 -0.61 16.79 -10.96
C LEU A 5 -1.17 15.79 -11.97
N ASP A 6 -1.21 16.14 -13.26
CA ASP A 6 -1.69 15.24 -14.32
C ASP A 6 -0.76 14.02 -14.47
N HIS A 7 0.55 14.24 -14.33
CA HIS A 7 1.54 13.15 -14.31
C HIS A 7 1.34 12.22 -13.10
N LEU A 8 1.21 12.77 -11.90
CA LEU A 8 0.95 11.98 -10.69
C LEU A 8 -0.37 11.21 -10.77
N LEU A 9 -1.41 11.80 -11.36
CA LEU A 9 -2.69 11.12 -11.56
C LEU A 9 -2.53 9.93 -12.52
N THR A 10 -1.81 10.12 -13.63
CA THR A 10 -1.54 9.06 -14.61
C THR A 10 -0.78 7.90 -13.98
N GLU A 11 0.25 8.17 -13.17
CA GLU A 11 0.99 7.13 -12.43
C GLU A 11 0.10 6.43 -11.39
N ALA A 12 -0.77 7.17 -10.69
CA ALA A 12 -1.70 6.61 -9.71
C ALA A 12 -2.72 5.67 -10.37
N GLU A 13 -3.22 6.01 -11.55
CA GLU A 13 -4.12 5.17 -12.34
C GLU A 13 -3.44 3.85 -12.73
N GLN A 14 -2.16 3.88 -13.09
CA GLN A 14 -1.39 2.67 -13.45
C GLN A 14 -1.25 1.67 -12.29
N ILE A 15 -1.24 2.14 -11.04
CA ILE A 15 -1.11 1.28 -9.85
C ILE A 15 -2.45 0.97 -9.16
N GLN A 16 -3.57 1.49 -9.67
CA GLN A 16 -4.88 1.41 -9.02
C GLN A 16 -5.33 -0.03 -8.77
N ASP A 17 -5.18 -0.93 -9.75
CA ASP A 17 -5.62 -2.32 -9.63
C ASP A 17 -4.86 -3.07 -8.54
N ARG A 18 -3.52 -2.94 -8.49
CA ARG A 18 -2.67 -3.48 -7.41
C ARG A 18 -3.13 -2.95 -6.05
N THR A 19 -3.42 -1.65 -5.96
CA THR A 19 -3.88 -1.00 -4.73
C THR A 19 -5.24 -1.55 -4.26
N VAL A 20 -6.18 -1.74 -5.19
CA VAL A 20 -7.51 -2.30 -4.92
C VAL A 20 -7.41 -3.75 -4.43
N ASP A 21 -6.55 -4.55 -5.05
CA ASP A 21 -6.35 -5.94 -4.68
C ASP A 21 -5.65 -6.10 -3.34
N PHE A 22 -4.66 -5.25 -3.05
CA PHE A 22 -4.02 -5.18 -1.74
C PHE A 22 -5.03 -4.81 -0.64
N ARG A 23 -5.86 -3.78 -0.87
CA ARG A 23 -6.96 -3.43 0.04
C ARG A 23 -7.87 -4.62 0.31
N ARG A 24 -8.28 -5.35 -0.75
CA ARG A 24 -9.13 -6.55 -0.62
C ARG A 24 -8.42 -7.65 0.19
N ARG A 25 -7.12 -7.84 0.01
CA ARG A 25 -6.31 -8.83 0.76
C ARG A 25 -6.36 -8.56 2.26
N ILE A 26 -6.10 -7.31 2.67
CA ILE A 26 -6.14 -6.90 4.08
C ILE A 26 -7.57 -7.00 4.63
N HIS A 27 -8.57 -6.46 3.93
CA HIS A 27 -9.96 -6.43 4.41
C HIS A 27 -10.58 -7.82 4.60
N ARG A 28 -10.06 -8.87 3.93
CA ARG A 28 -10.51 -10.25 4.13
C ARG A 28 -10.03 -10.85 5.46
N ARG A 29 -9.06 -10.24 6.14
CA ARG A 29 -8.44 -10.73 7.38
C ARG A 29 -8.35 -9.62 8.43
N PRO A 30 -9.48 -9.12 8.95
CA PRO A 30 -9.45 -8.13 10.00
C PRO A 30 -8.82 -8.70 11.28
N GLU A 31 -7.95 -7.93 11.92
CA GLU A 31 -7.31 -8.23 13.20
C GLU A 31 -7.91 -7.36 14.32
N LEU A 32 -7.93 -7.86 15.55
CA LEU A 32 -8.52 -7.16 16.70
C LEU A 32 -7.45 -6.55 17.60
N GLY A 33 -7.73 -5.35 18.12
CA GLY A 33 -6.82 -4.66 19.04
C GLY A 33 -5.65 -3.99 18.32
N LEU A 34 -4.51 -3.86 19.03
CA LEU A 34 -3.32 -3.15 18.54
C LEU A 34 -2.20 -4.11 18.07
N GLN A 35 -2.46 -5.42 18.07
CA GLN A 35 -1.52 -6.42 17.57
C GLN A 35 -2.00 -6.85 16.18
N LEU A 36 -1.31 -6.36 15.15
CA LEU A 36 -1.68 -6.55 13.74
C LEU A 36 -0.58 -7.30 12.96
N PRO A 37 -0.09 -8.46 13.43
CA PRO A 37 1.06 -9.13 12.81
C PRO A 37 0.83 -9.47 11.33
N GLU A 38 -0.38 -9.88 10.93
CA GLU A 38 -0.67 -10.26 9.54
C GLU A 38 -0.80 -9.03 8.63
N THR A 39 -1.49 -7.99 9.10
CA THR A 39 -1.62 -6.73 8.36
C THR A 39 -0.26 -6.04 8.23
N GLN A 40 0.54 -6.01 9.30
CA GLN A 40 1.89 -5.44 9.27
C GLN A 40 2.79 -6.20 8.30
N ALA A 41 2.81 -7.53 8.34
CA ALA A 41 3.58 -8.34 7.40
C ALA A 41 3.15 -8.09 5.94
N ALA A 42 1.83 -7.98 5.70
CA ALA A 42 1.31 -7.68 4.38
C ALA A 42 1.71 -6.29 3.88
N ILE A 43 1.80 -5.28 4.76
CA ILE A 43 2.27 -3.93 4.42
C ILE A 43 3.78 -3.93 4.14
N LEU A 44 4.57 -4.54 5.02
CA LEU A 44 6.03 -4.62 4.85
C LEU A 44 6.40 -5.30 3.53
N SER A 45 5.67 -6.34 3.14
CA SER A 45 5.86 -7.03 1.86
C SER A 45 5.45 -6.20 0.64
N GLU A 46 4.56 -5.21 0.74
CA GLU A 46 4.25 -4.34 -0.41
C GLU A 46 5.18 -3.13 -0.51
N LEU A 47 5.96 -2.84 0.54
CA LEU A 47 6.91 -1.75 0.59
C LEU A 47 8.37 -2.21 0.36
N ASP A 48 8.60 -3.51 0.18
CA ASP A 48 9.94 -4.11 0.14
C ASP A 48 10.75 -3.71 -1.10
N ASP A 49 10.08 -3.34 -2.18
CA ASP A 49 10.62 -2.85 -3.44
C ASP A 49 10.90 -1.34 -3.43
N LEU A 50 10.58 -0.66 -2.34
CA LEU A 50 10.79 0.78 -2.16
C LEU A 50 12.01 1.04 -1.26
N ASP A 51 12.82 2.02 -1.64
CA ASP A 51 14.00 2.47 -0.86
C ASP A 51 13.57 3.34 0.33
N LEU A 52 12.90 2.72 1.32
CA LEU A 52 12.32 3.39 2.50
C LEU A 52 13.01 2.95 3.81
N ASP A 53 13.30 3.90 4.70
CA ASP A 53 13.61 3.61 6.11
C ASP A 53 12.30 3.37 6.88
N ILE A 54 12.00 2.10 7.18
CA ILE A 54 10.74 1.68 7.80
C ILE A 54 10.95 1.41 9.29
N ARG A 55 10.06 1.97 10.13
CA ARG A 55 9.95 1.66 11.55
C ARG A 55 8.57 1.12 11.86
N THR A 56 8.51 -0.02 12.53
CA THR A 56 7.25 -0.58 13.03
C THR A 56 6.94 -0.04 14.43
N GLY A 57 5.66 -0.01 14.78
CA GLY A 57 5.17 0.39 16.11
C GLY A 57 5.29 -0.71 17.16
#